data_AF-A0A9D8MSJ8-F1
#
_entry.id   AF-A0A9D8MSJ8-F1
#
_cell.length_a   1.000
_cell.length_b   1.000
_cell.length_c   1.000
_cell.angle_alpha   90.00
_cell.angle_beta   90.00
_cell.angle_gamma   90.00
#
_symmetry.space_group_name_H-M   'P 1'
#
loop_
_entity.id
_entity.type
_entity.pdbx_description
1 polymer ?
#
loop_
_entity_poly.entity_id
_entity_poly.type
_entity_poly.pdbx_seq_one_letter_code
_entity_poly.pdbx_strand_id
1 'polypeptide(L)'
;LEHSERPAEMLEEFDPEFEFGFLSGEYFTTLYGNARQMLAEDDEEMEEDSIVSLQRINLSDGTIRNFEFLREEGRWQLETIRERTFDEDDLSDFLSFYARFCADSIFQSQSIANPLHIVLQDPDDEEQSIDGIIDADQWQTFSPEVPSGIISNIRKGQHYGGQRIVLRKSGLSNGLQEVFTFTKERGNWRLTRYEN
;
A
#
# COMPACT_ATOMS: atom_id res chain seq x y z
N LEU A 1 27.72 -9.74 -0.13
CA LEU A 1 27.38 -11.12 -0.54
C LEU A 1 25.89 -11.09 -0.83
N GLU A 2 25.52 -10.60 -2.00
CA GLU A 2 24.15 -10.66 -2.49
C GLU A 2 23.85 -12.13 -2.76
N HIS A 3 22.98 -12.72 -1.96
CA HIS A 3 22.31 -13.95 -2.35
C HIS A 3 21.25 -13.56 -3.39
N SER A 4 21.67 -13.32 -4.63
CA SER A 4 20.74 -13.35 -5.75
C SER A 4 20.53 -14.82 -6.10
N GLU A 5 19.58 -15.48 -5.45
CA GLU A 5 19.08 -16.75 -5.97
C GLU A 5 18.49 -16.50 -7.35
N ARG A 6 18.74 -17.42 -8.29
CA ARG A 6 18.28 -17.21 -9.67
C ARG A 6 16.76 -17.35 -9.69
N PRO A 7 16.04 -16.57 -10.51
CA PRO A 7 14.58 -16.67 -10.63
C PRO A 7 14.08 -18.10 -10.84
N ALA A 8 14.85 -18.94 -11.54
CA ALA A 8 14.52 -20.35 -11.78
C ALA A 8 14.59 -21.24 -10.53
N GLU A 9 15.51 -21.00 -9.60
CA GLU A 9 15.62 -21.80 -8.35
C GLU A 9 14.49 -21.43 -7.38
N MET A 10 14.14 -20.14 -7.30
CA MET A 10 13.03 -19.66 -6.47
C MET A 10 11.66 -20.15 -6.94
N LEU A 11 11.50 -20.43 -8.24
CA LEU A 11 10.27 -21.01 -8.80
C LEU A 11 10.13 -22.51 -8.50
N GLU A 12 11.24 -23.24 -8.27
CA GLU A 12 11.20 -24.67 -7.94
C GLU A 12 10.71 -24.93 -6.50
N GLU A 13 11.00 -24.01 -5.57
CA GLU A 13 10.55 -24.06 -4.17
C GLU A 13 9.30 -23.20 -3.90
N PHE A 14 8.68 -22.66 -4.96
CA PHE A 14 7.54 -21.78 -4.83
C PHE A 14 6.30 -22.53 -4.31
N ASP A 15 5.89 -22.18 -3.09
CA ASP A 15 4.63 -22.61 -2.49
C ASP A 15 3.63 -21.44 -2.51
N PRO A 16 2.60 -21.46 -3.37
CA PRO A 16 1.63 -20.38 -3.47
C PRO A 16 0.81 -20.17 -2.20
N GLU A 17 0.55 -21.22 -1.41
CA GLU A 17 -0.20 -21.08 -0.16
C GLU A 17 0.63 -20.30 0.88
N PHE A 18 1.94 -20.57 0.93
CA PHE A 18 2.85 -19.85 1.80
C PHE A 18 3.13 -18.42 1.31
N GLU A 19 3.48 -18.26 0.03
CA GLU A 19 3.93 -16.99 -0.55
C GLU A 19 2.80 -15.96 -0.64
N PHE A 20 1.58 -16.40 -0.96
CA PHE A 20 0.40 -15.54 -1.04
C PHE A 20 -0.53 -15.63 0.17
N GLY A 21 -0.19 -16.43 1.19
CA GLY A 21 -0.99 -16.54 2.40
C GLY A 21 -1.20 -15.21 3.14
N PHE A 22 -0.31 -14.22 2.96
CA PHE A 22 -0.52 -12.88 3.51
C PHE A 22 -1.73 -12.14 2.89
N LEU A 23 -2.16 -12.54 1.70
CA LEU A 23 -3.37 -12.05 1.05
C LEU A 23 -4.63 -12.79 1.51
N SER A 24 -4.52 -13.81 2.37
CA SER A 24 -5.70 -14.49 2.93
C SER A 24 -6.41 -13.66 4.02
N GLY A 25 -5.91 -12.46 4.32
CA GLY A 25 -6.54 -11.52 5.24
C GLY A 25 -7.83 -10.92 4.67
N GLU A 26 -8.47 -10.01 5.41
CA GLU A 26 -9.72 -9.38 4.95
C GLU A 26 -9.52 -8.31 3.87
N TYR A 27 -8.28 -7.82 3.70
CA TYR A 27 -7.92 -6.75 2.80
C TYR A 27 -6.55 -6.95 2.13
N PHE A 28 -6.33 -6.20 1.06
CA PHE A 28 -5.01 -5.93 0.48
C PHE A 28 -4.81 -4.41 0.37
N THR A 29 -3.56 -3.99 0.19
CA THR A 29 -3.19 -2.59 0.00
C THR A 29 -2.54 -2.32 -1.36
N THR A 30 -2.73 -1.11 -1.87
CA THR A 30 -2.04 -0.58 -3.05
C THR A 30 -1.56 0.84 -2.77
N LEU A 31 -0.33 1.15 -3.22
CA LEU A 31 0.30 2.45 -3.06
C LEU A 31 0.31 3.20 -4.39
N TYR A 32 0.04 4.51 -4.32
CA TYR A 32 0.08 5.42 -5.46
C TYR A 32 0.84 6.69 -5.11
N GLY A 33 1.50 7.31 -6.09
CA GLY A 33 2.14 8.61 -5.85
C GLY A 33 1.17 9.78 -5.70
N ASN A 34 -0.11 9.61 -6.04
CA ASN A 34 -1.18 10.60 -5.82
C ASN A 34 -2.57 10.02 -6.12
N ALA A 35 -3.62 10.75 -5.73
CA ALA A 35 -5.01 10.36 -5.95
C ALA A 35 -5.42 10.24 -7.42
N ARG A 36 -4.80 10.98 -8.35
CA ARG A 36 -5.13 10.84 -9.79
C ARG A 36 -4.73 9.47 -10.33
N GLN A 37 -3.57 8.96 -9.91
CA GLN A 37 -3.13 7.62 -10.29
C GLN A 37 -4.04 6.53 -9.70
N MET A 38 -4.50 6.72 -8.45
CA MET A 38 -5.46 5.82 -7.82
C MET A 38 -6.78 5.75 -8.60
N LEU A 39 -7.33 6.92 -8.95
CA LEU A 39 -8.59 7.01 -9.69
C LEU A 39 -8.46 6.49 -11.14
N ALA A 40 -7.31 6.70 -11.78
CA ALA A 40 -7.10 6.23 -13.15
C ALA A 40 -7.04 4.69 -13.24
N GLU A 41 -6.51 4.01 -12.22
CA GLU A 41 -6.41 2.54 -12.21
C GLU A 41 -7.79 1.86 -12.32
N ASP A 42 -8.82 2.45 -11.72
CA ASP A 42 -10.17 1.86 -11.71
C ASP A 42 -10.81 1.82 -13.11
N ASP A 43 -10.33 2.67 -14.04
CA ASP A 43 -10.77 2.75 -15.44
C ASP A 43 -9.80 2.04 -16.42
N GLU A 44 -8.67 1.52 -15.94
CA GLU A 44 -7.62 0.94 -16.80
C GLU A 44 -7.86 -0.56 -17.08
N GLU A 45 -8.02 -0.90 -18.35
CA GLU A 45 -7.94 -2.29 -18.82
C GLU A 45 -6.48 -2.70 -19.07
N MET A 46 -6.07 -3.83 -18.49
CA MET A 46 -4.72 -4.36 -18.70
C MET A 46 -4.58 -4.93 -20.12
N GLU A 47 -3.63 -4.41 -20.89
CA GLU A 47 -3.32 -4.87 -22.25
C GLU A 47 -2.48 -6.16 -22.26
N GLU A 48 -2.39 -6.80 -23.42
CA GLU A 48 -1.43 -7.88 -23.67
C GLU A 48 0.02 -7.37 -23.47
N ASP A 49 0.94 -8.25 -23.06
CA ASP A 49 2.33 -7.92 -22.71
C ASP A 49 2.49 -6.97 -21.49
N SER A 50 1.42 -6.68 -20.76
CA SER A 50 1.49 -5.90 -19.51
C SER A 50 2.24 -6.66 -18.42
N ILE A 51 3.05 -5.92 -17.65
CA ILE A 51 3.76 -6.45 -16.48
C ILE A 51 3.15 -5.86 -15.21
N VAL A 52 2.79 -6.72 -14.26
CA VAL A 52 2.29 -6.33 -12.94
C VAL A 52 3.16 -6.94 -11.86
N SER A 53 3.61 -6.13 -10.91
CA SER A 53 4.33 -6.62 -9.74
C SER A 53 3.44 -6.58 -8.51
N LEU A 54 3.16 -7.76 -7.95
CA LEU A 54 2.67 -7.88 -6.58
C LEU A 54 3.88 -7.82 -5.64
N GLN A 55 3.84 -6.95 -4.63
CA GLN A 55 4.87 -6.85 -3.61
C GLN A 55 4.30 -7.31 -2.27
N ARG A 56 5.03 -8.19 -1.59
CA ARG A 56 4.85 -8.50 -0.17
C ARG A 56 5.85 -7.67 0.63
N ILE A 57 5.38 -6.66 1.35
CA ILE A 57 6.19 -5.69 2.08
C ILE A 57 6.11 -6.01 3.56
N ASN A 58 7.22 -6.42 4.16
CA ASN A 58 7.33 -6.67 5.60
C ASN A 58 7.87 -5.41 6.30
N LEU A 59 6.99 -4.72 7.02
CA LEU A 59 7.31 -3.45 7.68
C LEU A 59 8.24 -3.60 8.87
N SER A 60 8.21 -4.74 9.57
CA SER A 60 9.11 -5.01 10.70
C SER A 60 10.52 -5.33 10.26
N ASP A 61 10.66 -6.08 9.16
CA ASP A 61 11.97 -6.58 8.71
C ASP A 61 12.62 -5.67 7.66
N GLY A 62 11.87 -4.72 7.09
CA GLY A 62 12.39 -3.80 6.07
C GLY A 62 12.61 -4.48 4.71
N THR A 63 11.89 -5.57 4.44
CA THR A 63 12.06 -6.40 3.24
C THR A 63 10.84 -6.34 2.33
N ILE A 64 11.10 -6.56 1.04
CA ILE A 64 10.12 -6.57 -0.02
C ILE A 64 10.38 -7.79 -0.89
N ARG A 65 9.36 -8.62 -1.09
CA ARG A 65 9.38 -9.72 -2.07
C ARG A 65 8.46 -9.36 -3.23
N ASN A 66 9.02 -9.23 -4.42
CA ASN A 66 8.32 -8.89 -5.66
C ASN A 66 8.01 -10.16 -6.43
N PHE A 67 6.78 -10.27 -6.90
CA PHE A 67 6.29 -11.30 -7.82
C PHE A 67 5.84 -10.57 -9.09
N GLU A 68 6.64 -10.67 -10.15
CA GLU A 68 6.40 -10.03 -11.45
C GLU A 68 5.62 -10.99 -12.34
N PHE A 69 4.42 -10.58 -12.72
CA PHE A 69 3.53 -11.31 -13.61
C PHE A 69 3.49 -10.66 -14.98
N LEU A 70 3.65 -11.47 -16.03
CA LEU A 70 3.46 -11.06 -17.42
C LEU A 70 2.10 -11.55 -17.90
N ARG A 71 1.38 -10.71 -18.64
CA ARG A 71 0.17 -11.11 -19.35
C ARG A 71 0.52 -11.58 -20.76
N GLU A 72 0.37 -12.88 -21.00
CA GLU A 72 0.61 -13.53 -22.28
C GLU A 72 -0.55 -14.46 -22.66
N GLU A 73 -1.01 -14.38 -23.90
CA GLU A 73 -2.20 -15.01 -24.47
C GLU A 73 -3.44 -14.87 -23.57
N GLY A 74 -3.62 -13.69 -22.97
CA GLY A 74 -4.70 -13.40 -22.03
C GLY A 74 -4.58 -14.10 -20.67
N ARG A 75 -3.42 -14.65 -20.31
CA ARG A 75 -3.15 -15.31 -19.02
C ARG A 75 -2.01 -14.60 -18.28
N TRP A 76 -2.13 -14.52 -16.96
CA TRP A 76 -1.04 -14.04 -16.12
C TRP A 76 -0.09 -15.19 -15.78
N GLN A 77 1.20 -14.99 -16.02
CA GLN A 77 2.26 -15.93 -15.73
C GLN A 77 3.27 -15.29 -14.78
N LEU A 78 3.65 -15.99 -13.71
CA LEU A 78 4.69 -15.54 -12.79
C LEU A 78 6.06 -15.75 -13.45
N GLU A 79 6.71 -14.66 -13.85
CA GLU A 79 7.97 -14.70 -14.60
C GLU A 79 9.19 -14.53 -13.70
N THR A 80 9.07 -13.74 -12.64
CA THR A 80 10.21 -13.39 -11.80
C THR A 80 9.81 -13.16 -10.36
N ILE A 81 10.60 -13.72 -9.44
CA ILE A 81 10.56 -13.41 -8.01
C ILE A 81 11.86 -12.67 -7.66
N ARG A 82 11.76 -11.58 -6.89
CA ARG A 82 12.93 -10.84 -6.38
C ARG A 82 12.75 -10.49 -4.92
N GLU A 83 13.77 -10.68 -4.11
CA GLU A 83 13.86 -10.09 -2.78
C GLU A 83 14.65 -8.78 -2.83
N ARG A 84 14.20 -7.80 -2.06
CA ARG A 84 14.84 -6.50 -1.88
C ARG A 84 14.66 -6.01 -0.46
N THR A 85 15.48 -5.06 -0.06
CA THR A 85 15.28 -4.21 1.11
C THR A 85 14.61 -2.90 0.73
N PHE A 86 14.12 -2.14 1.71
CA PHE A 86 13.52 -0.83 1.45
C PHE A 86 14.45 0.11 0.70
N ASP A 87 15.75 0.09 0.99
CA ASP A 87 16.76 0.99 0.41
C ASP A 87 16.94 0.80 -1.10
N GLU A 88 16.47 -0.32 -1.65
CA GLU A 88 16.56 -0.67 -3.07
C GLU A 88 15.27 -0.36 -3.86
N ASP A 89 14.27 0.23 -3.20
CA ASP A 89 12.96 0.56 -3.76
C ASP A 89 12.75 2.08 -3.80
N ASP A 90 12.05 2.58 -4.81
CA ASP A 90 11.78 4.02 -4.98
C ASP A 90 10.83 4.58 -3.91
N LEU A 91 10.18 3.72 -3.13
CA LEU A 91 9.41 4.06 -1.93
C LEU A 91 10.23 4.02 -0.64
N SER A 92 11.54 3.76 -0.67
CA SER A 92 12.44 3.61 0.50
C SER A 92 12.12 4.59 1.65
N ASP A 93 12.09 5.88 1.33
CA ASP A 93 11.88 6.97 2.28
C ASP A 93 10.46 6.95 2.90
N PHE A 94 9.44 6.60 2.12
CA PHE A 94 8.08 6.45 2.62
C PHE A 94 7.92 5.16 3.44
N LEU A 95 8.45 4.02 2.98
CA LEU A 95 8.34 2.73 3.68
C LEU A 95 9.04 2.77 5.04
N SER A 96 10.21 3.41 5.10
CA SER A 96 10.93 3.63 6.37
C SER A 96 10.12 4.48 7.35
N PHE A 97 9.47 5.53 6.85
CA PHE A 97 8.53 6.31 7.65
C PHE A 97 7.33 5.48 8.10
N TYR A 98 6.68 4.77 7.17
CA TYR A 98 5.43 4.07 7.39
C TYR A 98 5.60 2.90 8.37
N ALA A 99 6.71 2.16 8.27
CA ALA A 99 7.08 1.13 9.24
C ALA A 99 7.14 1.68 10.67
N ARG A 100 7.77 2.85 10.86
CA ARG A 100 7.80 3.53 12.16
C ARG A 100 6.44 4.08 12.57
N PHE A 101 5.68 4.64 11.62
CA PHE A 101 4.31 5.14 11.83
C PHE A 101 3.38 4.05 12.39
N CYS A 102 3.54 2.80 11.95
CA CYS A 102 2.75 1.68 12.43
C CYS A 102 3.25 1.09 13.77
N ALA A 103 4.55 1.17 14.05
CA ALA A 103 5.17 0.53 15.22
C ALA A 103 5.28 1.42 16.48
N ASP A 104 5.26 2.75 16.33
CA ASP A 104 5.49 3.71 17.41
C ASP A 104 4.30 4.68 17.52
N SER A 105 3.45 4.49 18.53
CA SER A 105 2.22 5.29 18.71
C SER A 105 2.49 6.77 19.02
N ILE A 106 3.63 7.09 19.65
CA ILE A 106 4.04 8.48 19.91
C ILE A 106 4.46 9.12 18.58
N PHE A 107 5.27 8.42 17.78
CA PHE A 107 5.66 8.89 16.46
C PHE A 107 4.46 9.00 15.52
N GLN A 108 3.53 8.05 15.57
CA GLN A 108 2.28 8.09 14.81
C GLN A 108 1.51 9.37 15.10
N SER A 109 1.23 9.64 16.39
CA SER A 109 0.54 10.85 16.85
C SER A 109 1.19 12.14 16.34
N GLN A 110 2.52 12.24 16.45
CA GLN A 110 3.29 13.39 15.97
C GLN A 110 3.32 13.55 14.45
N SER A 111 3.03 12.45 13.75
CA SER A 111 2.97 12.36 12.29
C SER A 111 1.54 12.49 11.75
N ILE A 112 0.54 12.74 12.59
CA ILE A 112 -0.79 13.17 12.14
C ILE A 112 -0.74 14.67 11.85
N ALA A 113 -1.30 15.08 10.71
CA ALA A 113 -1.49 16.49 10.41
C ALA A 113 -2.45 17.13 11.41
N ASN A 114 -2.28 18.42 11.68
CA ASN A 114 -3.19 19.16 12.54
C ASN A 114 -3.61 20.45 11.81
N PRO A 115 -4.83 20.50 11.25
CA PRO A 115 -5.85 19.44 11.25
C PRO A 115 -5.55 18.26 10.32
N LEU A 116 -6.07 17.07 10.65
CA LEU A 116 -6.21 15.92 9.75
C LEU A 116 -7.59 16.01 9.09
N HIS A 117 -7.63 15.97 7.76
CA HIS A 117 -8.89 15.91 7.03
C HIS A 117 -9.46 14.49 7.01
N ILE A 118 -10.75 14.36 7.22
CA ILE A 118 -11.46 13.07 7.11
C ILE A 118 -12.66 13.20 6.18
N VAL A 119 -12.94 12.14 5.43
CA VAL A 119 -14.21 11.96 4.74
C VAL A 119 -14.73 10.59 5.13
N LEU A 120 -15.94 10.53 5.69
CA LEU A 120 -16.53 9.28 6.14
C LEU A 120 -17.85 9.02 5.40
N GLN A 121 -18.11 7.77 5.00
CA GLN A 121 -19.44 7.38 4.52
C GLN A 121 -20.50 7.66 5.59
N ASP A 122 -21.62 8.30 5.20
CA ASP A 122 -22.73 8.54 6.11
C ASP A 122 -23.43 7.20 6.43
N PRO A 123 -23.57 6.82 7.72
CA PRO A 123 -24.20 5.56 8.10
C PRO A 123 -25.71 5.51 7.80
N ASP A 124 -26.37 6.66 7.63
CA ASP A 124 -27.79 6.77 7.36
C ASP A 124 -28.10 6.99 5.86
N ASP A 125 -27.10 7.36 5.05
CA ASP A 125 -27.24 7.62 3.61
C ASP A 125 -25.98 7.24 2.80
N GLU A 126 -26.02 6.10 2.11
CA GLU A 126 -24.90 5.58 1.32
C GLU A 126 -24.47 6.49 0.15
N GLU A 127 -25.30 7.48 -0.26
CA GLU A 127 -24.95 8.45 -1.31
C GLU A 127 -24.25 9.70 -0.74
N GLN A 128 -24.19 9.85 0.58
CA GLN A 128 -23.60 11.00 1.25
C GLN A 128 -22.30 10.66 1.98
N SER A 129 -21.45 11.68 2.12
CA SER A 129 -20.23 11.61 2.90
C SER A 129 -20.13 12.80 3.83
N ILE A 130 -19.51 12.55 4.98
CA ILE A 130 -19.26 13.52 6.04
C ILE A 130 -17.82 13.99 5.91
N ASP A 131 -17.60 15.22 5.43
CA ASP A 131 -16.29 15.88 5.44
C ASP A 131 -16.06 16.55 6.79
N GLY A 132 -14.87 16.33 7.36
CA GLY A 132 -14.52 16.83 8.67
C GLY A 132 -13.03 17.06 8.85
N ILE A 133 -12.70 17.66 9.99
CA ILE A 133 -11.32 17.78 10.47
C ILE A 133 -11.24 17.26 11.90
N ILE A 134 -10.18 16.52 12.18
CA ILE A 134 -9.88 16.01 13.52
C ILE A 134 -8.42 16.30 13.88
N ASP A 135 -8.11 16.26 15.17
CA ASP A 135 -6.73 16.31 15.66
C ASP A 135 -6.15 14.90 15.89
N ALA A 136 -4.90 14.85 16.36
CA ALA A 136 -4.19 13.60 16.60
C ALA A 136 -4.81 12.76 17.76
N ASP A 137 -5.39 13.41 18.78
CA ASP A 137 -5.99 12.73 19.93
C ASP A 137 -7.32 12.07 19.51
N GLN A 138 -8.10 12.76 18.69
CA GLN A 138 -9.29 12.20 18.07
C GLN A 138 -8.95 11.07 17.11
N TRP A 139 -7.90 11.21 16.28
CA TRP A 139 -7.44 10.12 15.43
C TRP A 139 -7.09 8.87 16.24
N GLN A 140 -6.32 8.99 17.33
CA GLN A 140 -5.99 7.84 18.19
C GLN A 140 -7.21 7.15 18.80
N THR A 141 -8.31 7.89 18.97
CA THR A 141 -9.55 7.35 19.55
C THR A 141 -10.41 6.63 18.51
N PHE A 142 -10.43 7.14 17.27
CA PHE A 142 -11.40 6.73 16.24
C PHE A 142 -10.77 6.11 14.98
N SER A 143 -9.44 6.05 14.89
CA SER A 143 -8.77 5.51 13.70
C SER A 143 -9.20 4.06 13.46
N PRO A 144 -9.42 3.67 12.20
CA PRO A 144 -9.58 2.26 11.86
C PRO A 144 -8.26 1.51 12.09
N GLU A 145 -8.28 0.21 11.83
CA GLU A 145 -7.05 -0.57 11.73
C GLU A 145 -6.20 -0.07 10.54
N VAL A 146 -5.13 0.65 10.87
CA VAL A 146 -4.10 1.07 9.92
C VAL A 146 -3.34 -0.17 9.44
N PRO A 147 -3.21 -0.40 8.12
CA PRO A 147 -2.49 -1.55 7.58
C PRO A 147 -1.05 -1.65 8.09
N SER A 148 -0.71 -2.74 8.77
CA SER A 148 0.57 -2.91 9.46
C SER A 148 1.09 -4.35 9.37
N GLY A 149 2.29 -4.60 9.89
CA GLY A 149 2.94 -5.92 9.80
C GLY A 149 3.42 -6.21 8.37
N ILE A 150 2.67 -7.04 7.64
CA ILE A 150 2.94 -7.36 6.23
C ILE A 150 1.82 -6.78 5.39
N ILE A 151 2.17 -5.87 4.49
CA ILE A 151 1.23 -5.21 3.57
C ILE A 151 1.54 -5.59 2.13
N SER A 152 0.56 -5.42 1.23
CA SER A 152 0.78 -5.59 -0.19
C SER A 152 1.06 -4.26 -0.90
N ASN A 153 1.63 -4.34 -2.10
CA ASN A 153 1.50 -3.28 -3.10
C ASN A 153 1.32 -3.91 -4.48
N ILE A 154 0.51 -3.31 -5.34
CA ILE A 154 0.28 -3.79 -6.71
C ILE A 154 0.78 -2.71 -7.67
N ARG A 155 1.94 -2.96 -8.28
CA ARG A 155 2.55 -2.04 -9.24
C ARG A 155 2.14 -2.38 -10.66
N LYS A 156 1.46 -1.44 -11.31
CA LYS A 156 0.99 -1.47 -12.72
C LYS A 156 1.59 -0.34 -13.56
N GLY A 157 2.53 0.42 -12.98
CA GLY A 157 3.10 1.62 -13.62
C GLY A 157 2.87 2.90 -12.81
N GLN A 158 2.46 2.81 -11.55
CA GLN A 158 2.43 3.97 -10.65
C GLN A 158 3.84 4.53 -10.46
N HIS A 159 3.92 5.85 -10.30
CA HIS A 159 5.16 6.60 -10.10
C HIS A 159 5.12 7.36 -8.77
N TYR A 160 6.23 7.38 -8.04
CA TYR A 160 6.32 7.91 -6.67
C TYR A 160 7.20 9.17 -6.52
N GLY A 161 7.47 9.89 -7.61
CA GLY A 161 8.36 11.07 -7.59
C GLY A 161 7.84 12.32 -6.88
N GLY A 162 6.68 12.24 -6.22
CA GLY A 162 6.01 13.36 -5.55
C GLY A 162 6.40 13.52 -4.07
N GLN A 163 5.73 14.44 -3.40
CA GLN A 163 5.74 14.58 -1.94
C GLN A 163 4.44 14.01 -1.34
N ARG A 164 3.81 13.07 -2.03
CA ARG A 164 2.55 12.45 -1.65
C ARG A 164 2.62 10.96 -1.90
N ILE A 165 2.01 10.20 -1.00
CA ILE A 165 1.73 8.78 -1.18
C ILE A 165 0.28 8.56 -0.73
N VAL A 166 -0.46 7.82 -1.54
CA VAL A 166 -1.81 7.37 -1.22
C VAL A 166 -1.75 5.87 -1.02
N LEU A 167 -2.18 5.41 0.15
CA LEU A 167 -2.35 3.99 0.46
C LEU A 167 -3.84 3.69 0.43
N ARG A 168 -4.27 2.87 -0.50
CA ARG A 168 -5.63 2.32 -0.57
C ARG A 168 -5.62 0.95 0.08
N LYS A 169 -6.52 0.71 1.03
CA LYS A 169 -6.82 -0.59 1.63
C LYS A 169 -8.16 -1.04 1.06
N SER A 170 -8.16 -2.18 0.37
CA SER A 170 -9.33 -2.73 -0.31
C SER A 170 -9.69 -4.08 0.28
N GLY A 171 -10.94 -4.23 0.69
CA GLY A 171 -11.47 -5.50 1.15
C GLY A 171 -11.62 -6.50 0.01
N LEU A 172 -11.31 -7.76 0.25
CA LEU A 172 -11.36 -8.79 -0.79
C LEU A 172 -12.79 -9.20 -1.19
N SER A 173 -13.76 -9.04 -0.30
CA SER A 173 -15.12 -9.56 -0.49
C SER A 173 -16.24 -8.73 0.12
N ASN A 174 -15.95 -7.53 0.65
CA ASN A 174 -16.91 -6.75 1.44
C ASN A 174 -17.03 -5.28 1.01
N GLY A 175 -16.49 -4.91 -0.15
CA GLY A 175 -16.60 -3.54 -0.68
C GLY A 175 -15.84 -2.48 0.13
N LEU A 176 -15.15 -2.86 1.21
CA LEU A 176 -14.35 -1.95 2.03
C LEU A 176 -13.31 -1.23 1.16
N GLN A 177 -13.30 0.09 1.24
CA GLN A 177 -12.24 0.91 0.69
C GLN A 177 -11.87 2.00 1.70
N GLU A 178 -10.67 1.92 2.25
CA GLU A 178 -10.11 2.98 3.09
C GLU A 178 -8.91 3.59 2.35
N VAL A 179 -8.80 4.93 2.37
CA VAL A 179 -7.74 5.66 1.68
C VAL A 179 -7.00 6.54 2.67
N PHE A 180 -5.70 6.32 2.80
CA PHE A 180 -4.80 7.08 3.65
C PHE A 180 -3.87 7.90 2.77
N THR A 181 -3.97 9.23 2.83
CA THR A 181 -3.10 10.13 2.07
C THR A 181 -2.03 10.74 2.97
N PHE A 182 -0.79 10.41 2.67
CA PHE A 182 0.39 10.96 3.30
C PHE A 182 1.00 12.06 2.46
N THR A 183 1.38 13.16 3.07
CA THR A 183 2.10 14.26 2.41
C THR A 183 3.40 14.53 3.17
N LYS A 184 4.49 14.75 2.44
CA LYS A 184 5.77 15.15 3.00
C LYS A 184 5.81 16.67 3.15
N GLU A 185 5.74 17.13 4.39
CA GLU A 185 5.73 18.53 4.77
C GLU A 185 7.05 18.90 5.44
N ARG A 186 7.78 19.87 4.86
CA ARG A 186 9.10 20.30 5.38
C ARG A 186 10.06 19.12 5.61
N GLY A 187 10.01 18.12 4.74
CA GLY A 187 10.86 16.94 4.81
C GLY A 187 10.35 15.80 5.70
N ASN A 188 9.21 15.95 6.36
CA ASN A 188 8.63 14.90 7.22
C ASN A 188 7.28 14.44 6.67
N TRP A 189 7.09 13.13 6.54
CA TRP A 189 5.81 12.55 6.16
C TRP A 189 4.78 12.73 7.27
N ARG A 190 3.54 13.03 6.85
CA ARG A 190 2.39 13.15 7.73
C ARG A 190 1.15 12.53 7.11
N LEU A 191 0.30 11.87 7.91
CA LEU A 191 -1.05 11.53 7.49
C LEU A 191 -1.84 12.83 7.41
N THR A 192 -2.29 13.18 6.21
CA THR A 192 -2.96 14.46 5.93
C THR A 192 -4.43 14.30 5.60
N ARG A 193 -4.85 13.12 5.14
CA ARG A 193 -6.24 12.82 4.85
C ARG A 193 -6.54 11.34 5.03
N TYR A 194 -7.73 11.04 5.52
CA TYR A 194 -8.30 9.69 5.60
C TYR A 194 -9.69 9.69 4.98
N GLU A 195 -10.04 8.66 4.21
CA GLU A 195 -11.34 8.49 3.57
C GLU A 195 -11.83 7.04 3.74
N ASN A 196 -13.12 6.82 4.01
CA ASN A 196 -13.76 5.50 3.98
C ASN A 196 -15.19 5.51 3.44
#